data_AF-A0A0C9T2T9-F1
#
_entry.id   AF-A0A0C9T2T9-F1
#
_cell.length_a   1.000
_cell.length_b   1.000
_cell.length_c   1.000
_cell.angle_alpha   90.00
_cell.angle_beta   90.00
_cell.angle_gamma   90.00
#
_symmetry.space_group_name_H-M   'P 1'
#
loop_
_entity.id
_entity.type
_entity.pdbx_description
1 polymer ?
#
loop_
_entity_poly.entity_id
_entity_poly.type
_entity_poly.pdbx_seq_one_letter_code
_entity_poly.pdbx_strand_id
1 'polypeptide(L)'
;MGKAQKRDAVHTEKFFFRKNVLPPGYRSPTISTPASSGSSSPVDWNDGAPPKERKMRNCFPRVARPSVLVDNPVEDEYEEMSMEEIFTGKGSEFPGLLGLVEAYIETLDMEPSEKRQIEKYLDLVRRRANGSLQTSATWIRNFVRSHPLYKFDSVVSQEINYDLMVAVDELERGVLRVPELLPEDYSRPHVNGLHESKFEP
;
A
#
# COMPACT_ATOMS: atom_id res chain seq x y z
N MET A 1 1.85 18.15 8.80
CA MET A 1 0.88 17.23 9.44
C MET A 1 -0.57 17.71 9.43
N GLY A 2 -0.88 19.01 9.55
CA GLY A 2 -2.27 19.49 9.59
C GLY A 2 -3.16 19.06 8.40
N LYS A 3 -2.62 19.04 7.17
CA LYS A 3 -3.36 18.57 5.97
C LYS A 3 -3.89 17.13 6.12
N ALA A 4 -3.14 16.24 6.78
CA ALA A 4 -3.51 14.83 6.93
C ALA A 4 -4.77 14.60 7.79
N GLN A 5 -5.12 15.58 8.64
CA GLN A 5 -6.28 15.49 9.53
C GLN A 5 -7.57 15.99 8.87
N LYS A 6 -7.48 16.60 7.67
CA LYS A 6 -8.67 17.07 6.96
C LYS A 6 -9.54 15.88 6.55
N ARG A 7 -10.85 16.12 6.51
CA ARG A 7 -11.81 15.13 6.02
C ARG A 7 -11.46 14.79 4.57
N ASP A 8 -11.36 13.50 4.29
CA ASP A 8 -11.06 12.98 2.95
C ASP A 8 -9.70 13.44 2.38
N ALA A 9 -8.72 13.72 3.24
CA ALA A 9 -7.39 14.18 2.83
C ALA A 9 -6.67 13.20 1.90
N VAL A 10 -7.02 11.92 1.92
CA VAL A 10 -6.43 10.90 1.02
C VAL A 10 -6.68 11.24 -0.45
N HIS A 11 -7.87 11.76 -0.80
CA HIS A 11 -8.25 12.05 -2.18
C HIS A 11 -8.20 13.54 -2.52
N THR A 12 -8.27 14.41 -1.52
CA THR A 12 -8.42 15.86 -1.74
C THR A 12 -7.14 16.66 -1.51
N GLU A 13 -6.22 16.19 -0.68
CA GLU A 13 -5.04 16.95 -0.29
C GLU A 13 -3.78 16.41 -0.95
N LYS A 14 -2.77 17.28 -1.03
CA LYS A 14 -1.42 16.93 -1.44
C LYS A 14 -0.44 17.05 -0.29
N PHE A 15 0.54 16.17 -0.28
CA PHE A 15 1.55 16.04 0.75
C PHE A 15 2.94 16.28 0.16
N PHE A 16 3.78 16.98 0.92
CA PHE A 16 5.19 17.12 0.55
C PHE A 16 5.85 15.74 0.63
N PHE A 17 6.33 15.26 -0.51
CA PHE A 17 6.99 13.99 -0.67
C PHE A 17 8.25 14.15 -1.51
N ARG A 18 9.25 13.29 -1.30
CA ARG A 18 10.53 13.42 -2.00
C ARG A 18 10.36 13.12 -3.48
N LYS A 19 10.92 13.97 -4.34
CA LYS A 19 11.00 13.76 -5.79
C LYS A 19 11.75 12.47 -6.12
N ASN A 20 12.85 12.22 -5.39
CA ASN A 20 13.68 11.04 -5.52
C ASN A 20 13.72 10.29 -4.20
N VAL A 21 13.23 9.04 -4.19
CA VAL A 21 13.31 8.16 -3.00
C VAL A 21 14.67 7.47 -2.92
N LEU A 22 15.39 7.38 -4.04
CA LEU A 22 16.76 6.88 -4.08
C LEU A 22 17.77 8.03 -3.92
N PRO A 23 18.93 7.78 -3.27
CA PRO A 23 19.98 8.78 -3.15
C PRO A 23 20.47 9.28 -4.52
N PRO A 24 20.95 10.54 -4.61
CA PRO A 24 21.55 11.08 -5.83
C PRO A 24 22.65 10.15 -6.36
N GLY A 25 22.62 9.88 -7.67
CA GLY A 25 23.54 8.94 -8.33
C GLY A 25 23.00 7.52 -8.50
N TYR A 26 21.84 7.19 -7.90
CA TYR A 26 21.16 5.90 -8.07
C TYR A 26 19.88 6.11 -8.87
N ARG A 27 19.83 5.57 -10.09
CA ARG A 27 18.60 5.55 -10.90
C ARG A 27 17.77 4.35 -10.49
N SER A 28 16.45 4.53 -10.35
CA SER A 28 15.53 3.41 -10.14
C SER A 28 15.74 2.36 -11.24
N PRO A 29 15.76 1.05 -10.92
CA PRO A 29 15.87 0.01 -11.93
C PRO A 29 14.74 0.05 -12.97
N THR A 30 13.68 0.80 -12.71
CA THR A 30 12.52 0.98 -13.58
C THR A 30 12.70 1.99 -14.73
N ILE A 31 13.71 2.89 -14.73
CA ILE A 31 13.76 4.04 -15.68
C ILE A 31 15.06 4.16 -16.51
N SER A 32 16.01 3.23 -16.41
CA SER A 32 17.14 3.25 -17.36
C SER A 32 17.65 1.87 -17.70
N THR A 33 17.78 1.63 -19.01
CA THR A 33 18.62 0.61 -19.63
C THR A 33 19.91 0.36 -18.82
N PRO A 34 20.36 -0.91 -18.71
CA PRO A 34 21.33 -1.32 -17.71
C PRO A 34 22.71 -0.76 -18.05
N ALA A 35 23.08 0.35 -17.41
CA ALA A 35 24.45 0.82 -17.41
C ALA A 35 25.25 -0.01 -16.39
N SER A 36 26.02 -0.94 -16.94
CA SER A 36 27.03 -1.75 -16.27
C SER A 36 27.86 -0.94 -15.28
N SER A 37 27.77 -1.33 -14.01
CA SER A 37 28.81 -1.15 -12.99
C SER A 37 28.74 -2.41 -12.12
N GLY A 38 29.86 -3.12 -12.04
CA GLY A 38 29.90 -4.54 -11.72
C GLY A 38 29.24 -4.95 -10.40
N SER A 39 28.64 -6.15 -10.44
CA SER A 39 28.29 -7.04 -9.32
C SER A 39 26.96 -6.89 -8.57
N SER A 40 26.02 -6.02 -8.95
CA SER A 40 24.73 -5.94 -8.20
C SER A 40 23.47 -5.58 -9.00
N SER A 41 23.47 -5.70 -10.32
CA SER A 41 22.26 -5.51 -11.14
C SER A 41 22.00 -6.76 -11.98
N PRO A 42 20.74 -7.25 -12.07
CA PRO A 42 20.42 -8.39 -12.91
C PRO A 42 20.55 -7.97 -14.38
N VAL A 43 21.53 -8.54 -15.07
CA VAL A 43 21.58 -8.58 -16.53
C VAL A 43 20.74 -9.74 -17.02
N ASP A 44 20.08 -9.54 -18.17
CA ASP A 44 19.43 -10.59 -18.93
C ASP A 44 20.37 -11.78 -19.16
N TRP A 45 19.83 -12.97 -18.87
CA TRP A 45 20.05 -14.25 -19.55
C TRP A 45 21.46 -14.51 -20.11
N ASN A 46 22.41 -14.86 -19.23
CA ASN A 46 23.45 -15.83 -19.59
C ASN A 46 23.95 -16.61 -18.36
N ASP A 47 24.40 -17.84 -18.59
CA ASP A 47 24.91 -18.80 -17.61
C ASP A 47 25.81 -18.13 -16.54
N GLY A 48 25.32 -18.04 -15.30
CA GLY A 48 26.13 -17.60 -14.15
C GLY A 48 25.50 -16.62 -13.16
N ALA A 49 24.19 -16.34 -13.22
CA ALA A 49 23.53 -15.51 -12.21
C ALA A 49 23.51 -16.20 -10.83
N PRO A 50 23.77 -15.47 -9.72
CA PRO A 50 23.61 -16.04 -8.38
C PRO A 50 22.15 -16.47 -8.16
N PRO A 51 21.92 -17.61 -7.48
CA PRO A 51 20.58 -18.09 -7.22
C PRO A 51 19.80 -17.06 -6.39
N LYS A 52 18.55 -16.81 -6.78
CA LYS A 52 17.63 -15.98 -5.99
C LYS A 52 17.52 -16.59 -4.58
N GLU A 53 17.53 -15.75 -3.54
CA GLU A 53 17.43 -16.21 -2.14
C GLU A 53 16.01 -16.04 -1.59
N ARG A 54 15.56 -17.00 -0.76
CA ARG A 54 14.24 -16.96 -0.08
C ARG A 54 14.23 -16.12 1.21
N LYS A 55 15.39 -15.80 1.78
CA LYS A 55 15.48 -14.99 3.02
C LYS A 55 15.47 -13.50 2.66
N MET A 56 14.57 -12.73 3.27
CA MET A 56 14.64 -11.26 3.26
C MET A 56 15.86 -10.80 4.06
N ARG A 57 17.03 -10.88 3.45
CA ARG A 57 18.19 -10.12 3.89
C ARG A 57 18.02 -8.70 3.36
N ASN A 58 18.62 -7.72 4.03
CA ASN A 58 18.88 -6.42 3.39
C ASN A 58 19.90 -6.67 2.26
N CYS A 59 19.41 -7.16 1.11
CA CYS A 59 20.19 -7.45 -0.09
C CYS A 59 20.59 -6.17 -0.84
N PHE A 60 20.21 -5.00 -0.31
CA PHE A 60 20.84 -3.75 -0.68
C PHE A 60 22.12 -3.63 0.12
N PRO A 61 23.32 -3.84 -0.47
CA PRO A 61 24.55 -3.39 0.17
C PRO A 61 24.35 -1.93 0.57
N ARG A 62 24.92 -1.53 1.72
CA ARG A 62 24.89 -0.11 2.12
C ARG A 62 25.34 0.70 0.93
N VAL A 63 24.41 1.46 0.39
CA VAL A 63 24.60 2.31 -0.77
C VAL A 63 25.83 3.17 -0.48
N ALA A 64 26.92 2.95 -1.23
CA ALA A 64 28.15 3.70 -1.02
C ALA A 64 27.81 5.18 -1.19
N ARG A 65 28.11 5.97 -0.16
CA ARG A 65 27.86 7.41 -0.21
C ARG A 65 28.64 7.96 -1.41
N PRO A 66 27.99 8.63 -2.38
CA PRO A 66 28.70 9.26 -3.49
C PRO A 66 29.81 10.17 -2.97
N SER A 67 30.96 10.18 -3.63
CA SER A 67 32.12 10.99 -3.26
C SER A 67 31.87 12.50 -3.40
N VAL A 68 30.86 12.89 -4.19
CA VAL A 68 30.42 14.27 -4.37
C VAL A 68 28.92 14.32 -4.11
N LEU A 69 28.54 14.76 -2.92
CA LEU A 69 27.16 15.18 -2.64
C LEU A 69 27.06 16.64 -3.05
N VAL A 70 26.37 16.92 -4.15
CA VAL A 70 25.84 18.26 -4.37
C VAL A 70 24.65 18.37 -3.43
N ASP A 71 24.87 18.91 -2.24
CA ASP A 71 23.81 19.17 -1.27
C ASP A 71 22.95 20.31 -1.84
N ASN A 72 21.86 19.93 -2.51
CA ASN A 72 20.81 20.87 -2.89
C ASN A 72 20.06 21.31 -1.62
N PRO A 73 19.43 22.49 -1.63
CA PRO A 73 18.54 22.90 -0.54
C PRO A 73 17.47 21.83 -0.27
N VAL A 74 17.18 21.57 1.00
CA VAL A 74 16.17 20.58 1.43
C VAL A 74 14.81 20.84 0.76
N GLU A 75 14.45 22.11 0.55
CA GLU A 75 13.20 22.51 -0.11
C GLU A 75 13.10 22.01 -1.57
N ASP A 76 14.23 21.84 -2.26
CA ASP A 76 14.26 21.36 -3.64
C ASP A 76 14.11 19.83 -3.73
N GLU A 77 14.26 19.10 -2.63
CA GLU A 77 14.12 17.64 -2.56
C GLU A 77 12.65 17.19 -2.58
N TYR A 78 11.71 18.04 -2.15
CA TYR A 78 10.30 17.69 -1.99
C TYR A 78 9.43 18.39 -3.04
N GLU A 79 8.31 17.75 -3.34
CA GLU A 79 7.21 18.36 -4.09
C GLU A 79 5.87 17.92 -3.51
N GLU A 80 4.80 18.62 -3.87
CA GLU A 80 3.46 18.23 -3.49
C GLU A 80 2.93 17.11 -4.40
N MET A 81 2.64 15.95 -3.81
CA MET A 81 2.05 14.79 -4.48
C MET A 81 0.74 14.38 -3.79
N SER A 82 -0.22 13.85 -4.55
CA SER A 82 -1.41 13.18 -4.01
C SER A 82 -1.05 11.83 -3.40
N MET A 83 -1.94 11.24 -2.60
CA MET A 83 -1.71 9.87 -2.09
C MET A 83 -1.61 8.83 -3.21
N GLU A 84 -2.38 9.01 -4.29
CA GLU A 84 -2.28 8.17 -5.48
C GLU A 84 -0.87 8.28 -6.08
N GLU A 85 -0.39 9.49 -6.36
CA GLU A 85 0.95 9.72 -6.93
C GLU A 85 2.07 9.15 -6.04
N ILE A 86 1.94 9.29 -4.72
CA ILE A 86 2.92 8.76 -3.75
C ILE A 86 3.00 7.22 -3.83
N PHE A 87 1.86 6.54 -3.89
CA PHE A 87 1.82 5.08 -3.85
C PHE A 87 2.01 4.43 -5.22
N THR A 88 1.34 4.94 -6.27
CA THR A 88 1.33 4.34 -7.61
C THR A 88 2.32 4.98 -8.57
N GLY A 89 2.90 6.11 -8.20
CA GLY A 89 3.87 6.83 -9.02
C GLY A 89 3.27 8.00 -9.80
N LYS A 90 4.16 8.81 -10.35
CA LYS A 90 3.87 10.02 -11.13
C LYS A 90 4.61 9.96 -12.46
N GLY A 91 3.94 9.41 -13.47
CA GLY A 91 4.50 9.21 -14.80
C GLY A 91 5.79 8.39 -14.79
N SER A 92 6.75 8.77 -15.64
CA SER A 92 8.07 8.13 -15.74
C SER A 92 9.12 8.70 -14.80
N GLU A 93 8.79 9.69 -13.96
CA GLU A 93 9.76 10.36 -13.10
C GLU A 93 9.84 9.70 -11.73
N PHE A 94 8.69 9.28 -11.19
CA PHE A 94 8.59 8.67 -9.89
C PHE A 94 7.80 7.35 -9.96
N PRO A 95 8.43 6.18 -9.66
CA PRO A 95 7.76 4.88 -9.79
C PRO A 95 6.69 4.61 -8.72
N GLY A 96 6.57 5.44 -7.68
CA GLY A 96 5.68 5.19 -6.55
C GLY A 96 6.27 4.21 -5.53
N LEU A 97 5.76 4.26 -4.31
CA LEU A 97 6.17 3.32 -3.25
C LEU A 97 5.85 1.87 -3.62
N LEU A 98 4.69 1.61 -4.23
CA LEU A 98 4.32 0.26 -4.65
C LEU A 98 5.22 -0.26 -5.76
N GLY A 99 5.59 0.58 -6.73
CA GLY A 99 6.53 0.19 -7.78
C GLY A 99 7.90 -0.21 -7.25
N LEU A 100 8.39 0.45 -6.19
CA LEU A 100 9.63 0.07 -5.51
C LEU A 100 9.52 -1.30 -4.81
N VAL A 101 8.37 -1.55 -4.16
CA VAL A 101 8.10 -2.83 -3.49
C VAL A 101 7.99 -3.96 -4.51
N GLU A 102 7.31 -3.73 -5.64
CA GLU A 102 7.17 -4.70 -6.73
C GLU A 102 8.53 -5.05 -7.34
N ALA A 103 9.37 -4.04 -7.62
CA ALA A 103 10.74 -4.27 -8.10
C ALA A 103 11.58 -5.08 -7.10
N TYR A 104 11.40 -4.87 -5.79
CA TYR A 104 12.09 -5.68 -4.77
C TYR A 104 11.59 -7.13 -4.77
N ILE A 105 10.28 -7.35 -4.82
CA ILE A 105 9.69 -8.70 -4.85
C ILE A 105 10.19 -9.50 -6.06
N GLU A 106 10.39 -8.87 -7.21
CA GLU A 106 10.91 -9.53 -8.42
C GLU A 106 12.34 -10.09 -8.27
N THR A 107 13.14 -9.49 -7.37
CA THR A 107 14.50 -9.97 -7.06
C THR A 107 14.52 -11.21 -6.17
N LEU A 108 13.44 -11.50 -5.45
CA LEU A 108 13.36 -12.61 -4.51
C LEU A 108 13.02 -13.93 -5.20
N ASP A 109 13.50 -15.04 -4.63
CA ASP A 109 13.03 -16.38 -4.99
C ASP A 109 11.73 -16.65 -4.23
N MET A 110 10.60 -16.52 -4.92
CA MET A 110 9.29 -16.58 -4.29
C MET A 110 8.36 -17.45 -5.11
N GLU A 111 7.58 -18.29 -4.43
CA GLU A 111 6.58 -19.10 -5.10
C GLU A 111 5.47 -18.19 -5.67
N PRO A 112 4.90 -18.50 -6.86
CA PRO A 112 3.80 -17.72 -7.42
C PRO A 112 2.60 -17.54 -6.47
N SER A 113 2.35 -18.50 -5.56
CA SER A 113 1.29 -18.43 -4.56
C SER A 113 1.58 -17.40 -3.47
N GLU A 114 2.82 -17.34 -2.97
CA GLU A 114 3.32 -16.35 -2.01
C GLU A 114 3.26 -14.95 -2.62
N LYS A 115 3.72 -14.79 -3.87
CA LYS A 115 3.65 -13.51 -4.61
C LYS A 115 2.21 -13.02 -4.73
N ARG A 116 1.28 -13.90 -5.14
CA ARG A 116 -0.14 -13.57 -5.26
C ARG A 116 -0.76 -13.15 -3.92
N GLN A 117 -0.33 -13.74 -2.81
CA GLN A 117 -0.84 -13.33 -1.49
C GLN A 117 -0.36 -11.93 -1.11
N ILE A 118 0.90 -11.59 -1.39
CA ILE A 118 1.43 -10.24 -1.17
C ILE A 118 0.72 -9.22 -2.08
N GLU A 119 0.51 -9.56 -3.34
CA GLU A 119 -0.20 -8.72 -4.31
C GLU A 119 -1.60 -8.31 -3.82
N LYS A 120 -2.33 -9.20 -3.13
CA LYS A 120 -3.63 -8.85 -2.52
C LYS A 120 -3.53 -7.75 -1.46
N TYR A 121 -2.51 -7.79 -0.61
CA TYR A 121 -2.30 -6.76 0.40
C TYR A 121 -1.89 -5.43 -0.24
N LEU A 122 -1.03 -5.48 -1.26
CA LEU A 122 -0.61 -4.29 -2.00
C LEU A 122 -1.77 -3.69 -2.81
N ASP A 123 -2.66 -4.52 -3.36
CA ASP A 123 -3.87 -4.08 -4.08
C ASP A 123 -4.82 -3.33 -3.15
N LEU A 124 -5.01 -3.78 -1.91
CA LEU A 124 -5.82 -3.04 -0.92
C LEU A 124 -5.28 -1.62 -0.70
N VAL A 125 -3.95 -1.48 -0.57
CA VAL A 125 -3.30 -0.17 -0.42
C VAL A 125 -3.45 0.67 -1.69
N ARG A 126 -3.22 0.07 -2.85
CA ARG A 126 -3.37 0.71 -4.17
C ARG A 126 -4.77 1.27 -4.36
N ARG A 127 -5.79 0.46 -4.09
CA ARG A 127 -7.20 0.81 -4.28
C ARG A 127 -7.70 1.88 -3.30
N ARG A 128 -7.13 1.93 -2.09
CA ARG A 128 -7.39 3.02 -1.14
C ARG A 128 -6.67 4.30 -1.52
N ALA A 129 -5.47 4.22 -2.11
CA ALA A 129 -4.75 5.40 -2.57
C ALA A 129 -5.43 6.05 -3.78
N ASN A 130 -5.88 5.26 -4.76
CA ASN A 130 -6.57 5.76 -5.96
C ASN A 130 -8.08 6.03 -5.77
N GLY A 131 -8.65 5.69 -4.61
CA GLY A 131 -10.05 5.96 -4.28
C GLY A 131 -11.08 5.00 -4.86
N SER A 132 -10.66 3.90 -5.50
CA SER A 132 -11.56 2.81 -5.89
C SER A 132 -12.09 2.01 -4.69
N LEU A 133 -11.44 2.09 -3.52
CA LEU A 133 -11.95 1.64 -2.24
C LEU A 133 -11.99 2.77 -1.23
N GLN A 134 -13.06 2.80 -0.44
CA GLN A 134 -13.21 3.75 0.66
C GLN A 134 -12.23 3.45 1.79
N THR A 135 -11.83 4.51 2.49
CA THR A 135 -11.22 4.36 3.81
C THR A 135 -12.30 3.96 4.82
N SER A 136 -11.92 3.27 5.90
CA SER A 136 -12.85 2.96 7.00
C SER A 136 -13.50 4.22 7.57
N ALA A 137 -12.76 5.34 7.63
CA ALA A 137 -13.30 6.61 8.10
C ALA A 137 -14.34 7.20 7.14
N THR A 138 -14.17 7.05 5.83
CA THR A 138 -15.18 7.46 4.83
C THR A 138 -16.43 6.59 4.95
N TRP A 139 -16.26 5.27 5.06
CA TRP A 139 -17.37 4.33 5.21
C TRP A 139 -18.19 4.59 6.49
N ILE A 140 -17.55 4.76 7.65
CA ILE A 140 -18.24 5.06 8.92
C ILE A 140 -19.06 6.36 8.80
N ARG A 141 -18.49 7.40 8.19
CA ARG A 141 -19.22 8.66 7.99
C ARG A 141 -20.41 8.50 7.07
N ASN A 142 -20.27 7.72 5.99
CA ASN A 142 -21.36 7.43 5.08
C ASN A 142 -22.46 6.64 5.78
N PHE A 143 -22.11 5.59 6.53
CA PHE A 143 -23.03 4.79 7.34
C PHE A 143 -23.87 5.66 8.28
N VAL A 144 -23.21 6.51 9.09
CA VAL A 144 -23.90 7.42 10.01
C VAL A 144 -24.79 8.41 9.26
N ARG A 145 -24.30 9.00 8.16
CA ARG A 145 -25.09 9.98 7.38
C ARG A 145 -26.30 9.38 6.67
N SER A 146 -26.24 8.10 6.31
CA SER A 146 -27.37 7.38 5.69
C SER A 146 -28.34 6.80 6.71
N HIS A 147 -28.02 6.83 8.00
CA HIS A 147 -28.85 6.22 9.04
C HIS A 147 -30.19 6.96 9.17
N PRO A 148 -31.36 6.28 9.18
CA PRO A 148 -32.68 6.93 9.20
C PRO A 148 -32.91 7.88 10.38
N LEU A 149 -32.31 7.57 11.53
CA LEU A 149 -32.39 8.39 12.75
C LEU A 149 -31.43 9.58 12.77
N TYR A 150 -30.51 9.69 11.82
CA TYR A 150 -29.53 10.78 11.79
C TYR A 150 -30.18 12.07 11.29
N LYS A 151 -30.13 13.12 12.11
CA LYS A 151 -30.83 14.39 11.86
C LYS A 151 -29.95 15.45 11.21
N PHE A 152 -28.78 15.08 10.69
CA PHE A 152 -27.77 16.01 10.16
C PHE A 152 -27.30 17.06 11.17
N ASP A 153 -27.43 16.77 12.45
CA ASP A 153 -27.03 17.60 13.59
C ASP A 153 -25.62 17.28 14.12
N SER A 154 -24.89 16.40 13.43
CA SER A 154 -23.57 15.89 13.85
C SER A 154 -23.57 15.13 15.18
N VAL A 155 -24.74 14.66 15.64
CA VAL A 155 -24.88 13.83 16.83
C VAL A 155 -25.06 12.37 16.42
N VAL A 156 -24.26 11.48 17.00
CA VAL A 156 -24.41 10.03 16.87
C VAL A 156 -25.16 9.52 18.10
N SER A 157 -26.41 9.12 17.94
CA SER A 157 -27.21 8.56 19.05
C SER A 157 -26.75 7.15 19.43
N GLN A 158 -27.21 6.64 20.57
CA GLN A 158 -26.86 5.28 21.01
C GLN A 158 -27.32 4.21 20.03
N GLU A 159 -28.49 4.41 19.41
CA GLU A 159 -29.06 3.51 18.40
C GLU A 159 -28.19 3.47 17.14
N ILE A 160 -27.80 4.65 16.61
CA ILE A 160 -26.90 4.72 15.44
C ILE A 160 -25.57 4.03 15.73
N ASN A 161 -25.03 4.23 16.93
CA ASN A 161 -23.77 3.61 17.34
C ASN A 161 -23.91 2.08 17.50
N TYR A 162 -25.01 1.61 18.06
CA TYR A 162 -25.30 0.18 18.18
C TYR A 162 -25.36 -0.48 16.79
N ASP A 163 -26.14 0.09 15.87
CA ASP A 163 -26.28 -0.43 14.51
C ASP A 163 -24.94 -0.41 13.75
N LEU A 164 -24.11 0.60 13.98
CA LEU A 164 -22.74 0.64 13.43
C LEU A 164 -21.88 -0.51 13.95
N MET A 165 -21.92 -0.80 15.26
CA MET A 165 -21.14 -1.90 15.85
C MET A 165 -21.63 -3.25 15.35
N VAL A 166 -22.94 -3.44 15.21
CA VAL A 166 -23.51 -4.65 14.61
C VAL A 166 -23.03 -4.81 13.16
N ALA A 167 -23.08 -3.75 12.35
CA ALA A 167 -22.59 -3.81 10.97
C ALA A 167 -21.09 -4.13 10.88
N VAL A 168 -20.27 -3.64 11.81
CA VAL A 168 -18.84 -3.97 11.88
C VAL A 168 -18.61 -5.43 12.26
N ASP A 169 -19.35 -5.98 13.24
CA ASP A 169 -19.29 -7.40 13.62
C ASP A 169 -19.69 -8.31 12.45
N GLU A 170 -20.81 -8.02 11.80
CA GLU A 170 -21.29 -8.79 10.65
C GLU A 170 -20.30 -8.75 9.48
N LEU A 171 -19.63 -7.61 9.28
CA LEU A 171 -18.60 -7.44 8.25
C LEU A 171 -17.34 -8.26 8.57
N GLU A 172 -16.89 -8.25 9.82
CA GLU A 172 -15.71 -9.00 10.27
C GLU A 172 -15.94 -10.52 10.18
N ARG A 173 -17.15 -10.97 10.52
CA ARG A 173 -17.59 -12.37 10.37
C ARG A 173 -17.86 -12.77 8.91
N GLY A 174 -17.85 -11.81 7.98
CA GLY A 174 -18.08 -12.04 6.56
C GLY A 174 -19.55 -12.29 6.16
N VAL A 175 -20.48 -12.00 7.08
CA VAL A 175 -21.94 -12.04 6.86
C VAL A 175 -22.37 -10.86 5.99
N LEU A 176 -21.92 -9.65 6.37
CA LEU A 176 -22.15 -8.43 5.60
C LEU A 176 -21.01 -8.23 4.58
N ARG A 177 -21.37 -7.98 3.32
CA ARG A 177 -20.41 -7.67 2.24
C ARG A 177 -20.51 -6.20 1.84
N VAL A 178 -19.36 -5.53 1.88
CA VAL A 178 -19.22 -4.11 1.60
C VAL A 178 -18.13 -3.92 0.53
N PRO A 179 -18.46 -4.13 -0.76
CA PRO A 179 -17.47 -4.12 -1.85
C PRO A 179 -16.78 -2.76 -2.04
N GLU A 180 -17.40 -1.67 -1.56
CA GLU A 180 -16.82 -0.34 -1.55
C GLU A 180 -15.75 -0.13 -0.47
N LEU A 181 -15.70 -0.98 0.58
CA LEU A 181 -14.73 -0.87 1.67
C LEU A 181 -13.64 -1.96 1.59
N LEU A 182 -14.01 -3.17 1.21
CA LEU A 182 -13.14 -4.34 1.20
C LEU A 182 -13.20 -5.10 -0.14
N PRO A 183 -12.05 -5.62 -0.61
CA PRO A 183 -12.02 -6.55 -1.74
C PRO A 183 -12.86 -7.82 -1.51
N GLU A 184 -13.33 -8.44 -2.59
CA GLU A 184 -14.17 -9.65 -2.55
C GLU A 184 -13.50 -10.84 -1.87
N ASP A 185 -12.17 -10.92 -1.95
CA ASP A 185 -11.37 -11.99 -1.39
C ASP A 185 -11.06 -11.81 0.10
N TYR A 186 -11.41 -10.67 0.72
CA TYR A 186 -11.17 -10.41 2.14
C TYR A 186 -11.96 -11.36 3.05
N SER A 187 -13.27 -11.52 2.84
CA SER A 187 -14.12 -12.31 3.74
C SER A 187 -14.28 -13.76 3.28
N ARG A 188 -13.29 -14.34 2.59
CA ARG A 188 -13.22 -15.81 2.57
C ARG A 188 -12.85 -16.22 4.00
N PRO A 189 -13.63 -17.08 4.67
CA PRO A 189 -13.14 -17.66 5.90
C PRO A 189 -11.81 -18.32 5.55
N HIS A 190 -10.71 -17.76 6.03
CA HIS A 190 -9.56 -18.59 6.29
C HIS A 190 -10.10 -19.62 7.26
N VAL A 191 -10.37 -20.82 6.75
CA VAL A 191 -10.47 -22.01 7.58
C VAL A 191 -9.08 -22.15 8.18
N ASN A 192 -8.83 -21.38 9.24
CA ASN A 192 -7.71 -21.62 10.12
C ASN A 192 -7.98 -23.04 10.62
N GLY A 193 -7.13 -23.99 10.23
CA GLY A 193 -7.21 -25.39 10.67
C GLY A 193 -6.93 -25.57 12.16
N LEU A 194 -7.45 -24.69 13.01
CA LEU A 194 -7.23 -24.63 14.45
C LEU A 194 -8.52 -24.50 15.26
N HIS A 195 -9.71 -24.70 14.67
CA HIS A 195 -10.92 -24.86 15.48
C HIS A 195 -11.95 -25.79 14.84
N GLU A 196 -11.56 -27.05 14.60
CA GLU A 196 -12.55 -28.14 14.66
C GLU A 196 -12.81 -28.49 16.13
N SER A 197 -13.51 -27.61 16.87
CA SER A 197 -14.21 -28.08 18.07
C SER A 197 -15.50 -28.73 17.61
N LYS A 198 -15.46 -30.04 17.38
CA LYS A 198 -16.65 -30.86 17.22
C LYS A 198 -17.54 -30.66 18.44
N PHE A 199 -18.64 -29.94 18.26
CA PHE A 199 -19.81 -30.08 19.12
C PHE A 199 -20.72 -31.07 18.39
N GLU A 200 -20.68 -32.34 18.82
CA GLU A 200 -21.77 -33.28 18.56
C GLU A 200 -22.70 -33.29 19.78
N PRO A 201 -24.03 -33.44 19.57
CA PRO A 201 -25.05 -33.43 20.62
C PRO A 201 -25.02 -34.65 21.54
#